data_AF-A0A0X1L0X0-F1
#
_entry.id   AF-A0A0X1L0X0-F1
#
_cell.length_a   1.000
_cell.length_b   1.000
_cell.length_c   1.000
_cell.angle_alpha   90.00
_cell.angle_beta   90.00
_cell.angle_gamma   90.00
#
_symmetry.space_group_name_H-M   'P 1'
#
loop_
_entity.id
_entity.type
_entity.pdbx_description
1 polymer ?
#
loop_
_entity_poly.entity_id
_entity_poly.type
_entity_poly.pdbx_seq_one_letter_code
_entity_poly.pdbx_strand_id
1 'polypeptide(L)'
;MTTVMNDKHPTPDPAEDNAFFPSAYSLSQFTASKSDLSGAHYPTPYQGGRWKILVVGADERYLMMDNGTFFLRVIIPLKRFCQCIILIRQVFLLILLHFLVIQ
;
A
#
# COMPACT_ATOMS: atom_id res chain seq x y z
N MET A 1 22.93 6.11 21.90
CA MET A 1 21.51 6.37 21.60
C MET A 1 21.02 5.27 20.66
N THR A 2 20.62 4.12 21.18
CA THR A 2 20.26 2.92 20.36
C THR A 2 19.15 2.08 21.01
N THR A 3 18.38 2.64 21.94
CA THR A 3 17.40 1.88 22.72
C THR A 3 16.01 1.84 22.06
N VAL A 4 15.62 2.85 21.29
CA VAL A 4 14.25 2.94 20.70
C VAL A 4 14.07 2.07 19.47
N MET A 5 15.10 1.86 18.64
CA MET A 5 14.98 1.11 17.37
C MET A 5 14.80 -0.41 17.54
N ASN A 6 15.10 -0.95 18.73
CA ASN A 6 14.95 -2.38 19.02
C ASN A 6 13.73 -2.69 19.90
N ASP A 7 12.89 -1.68 20.19
CA ASP A 7 11.67 -1.90 20.96
C ASP A 7 10.63 -2.67 20.14
N LYS A 8 10.23 -3.83 20.66
CA LYS A 8 9.26 -4.74 20.04
C LYS A 8 7.85 -4.56 20.58
N HIS A 9 7.65 -3.73 21.60
CA HIS A 9 6.32 -3.47 22.13
C HIS A 9 5.49 -2.63 21.15
N PRO A 10 4.22 -2.99 20.91
CA PRO A 10 3.29 -2.16 20.14
C PRO A 10 3.17 -0.77 20.77
N THR A 11 3.12 0.26 19.94
CA THR A 11 3.05 1.66 20.42
C THR A 11 1.58 2.07 20.55
N PRO A 12 1.08 2.48 21.72
CA PRO A 12 -0.30 2.90 21.88
C PRO A 12 -0.67 4.05 20.95
N ASP A 13 -1.86 4.00 20.36
CA ASP A 13 -2.41 5.12 19.59
C ASP A 13 -3.19 6.07 20.51
N PRO A 14 -2.81 7.36 20.60
CA PRO A 14 -3.58 8.32 21.39
C PRO A 14 -4.97 8.63 20.83
N ALA A 15 -5.27 8.25 19.58
CA ALA A 15 -6.55 8.57 18.95
C ALA A 15 -7.69 7.57 19.27
N GLU A 16 -7.39 6.37 19.78
CA GLU A 16 -8.39 5.33 20.00
C GLU A 16 -8.01 4.43 21.19
N ASP A 17 -9.02 4.04 21.97
CA ASP A 17 -8.81 3.20 23.15
C ASP A 17 -8.40 1.78 22.76
N ASN A 18 -7.40 1.25 23.46
CA ASN A 18 -6.88 -0.10 23.24
C ASN A 18 -6.39 -0.34 21.79
N ALA A 19 -6.02 0.75 21.09
CA ALA A 19 -5.46 0.70 19.75
C ALA A 19 -3.94 0.85 19.77
N PHE A 20 -3.27 0.12 18.87
CA PHE A 20 -1.81 0.09 18.83
C PHE A 20 -1.27 0.19 17.40
N PHE A 21 -0.26 1.03 17.23
CA PHE A 21 0.64 1.06 16.10
C PHE A 21 1.63 -0.12 16.14
N PRO A 22 2.23 -0.49 14.99
CA PRO A 22 3.38 -1.39 14.96
C PRO A 22 4.52 -0.89 15.86
N SER A 23 5.29 -1.81 16.42
CA SER A 23 6.45 -1.47 17.26
C SER A 23 7.55 -0.78 16.46
N ALA A 24 8.39 0.02 17.14
CA ALA A 24 9.51 0.73 16.53
C ALA A 24 10.47 -0.23 15.79
N TYR A 25 10.71 -1.42 16.36
CA TYR A 25 11.49 -2.47 15.70
C TYR A 25 10.83 -2.93 14.40
N SER A 26 9.54 -3.27 14.44
CA SER A 26 8.83 -3.72 13.23
C SER A 26 8.80 -2.66 12.13
N LEU A 27 8.64 -1.39 12.49
CA LEU A 27 8.73 -0.27 11.56
C LEU A 27 10.12 -0.19 10.92
N SER A 28 11.20 -0.39 11.68
CA SER A 28 12.57 -0.36 11.14
C SER A 28 12.85 -1.46 10.11
N GLN A 29 12.19 -2.62 10.26
CA GLN A 29 12.41 -3.78 9.37
C GLN A 29 11.52 -3.73 8.12
N PHE A 30 10.29 -3.23 8.25
CA PHE A 30 9.28 -3.33 7.19
C PHE A 30 8.92 -1.98 6.55
N THR A 31 9.48 -0.88 7.03
CA THR A 31 9.27 0.45 6.45
C THR A 31 10.60 1.12 6.11
N ALA A 32 10.56 1.95 5.07
CA ALA A 32 11.68 2.77 4.66
C ALA A 32 11.14 4.13 4.24
N SER A 33 11.97 5.17 4.38
CA SER A 33 11.59 6.55 4.01
C SER A 33 11.41 6.72 2.50
N LYS A 34 12.00 5.83 1.69
CA LYS A 34 11.91 5.82 0.23
C LYS A 34 11.54 4.42 -0.27
N SER A 35 10.70 4.36 -1.31
CA SER A 35 10.48 3.16 -2.09
C SER A 35 11.57 3.01 -3.15
N ASP A 36 11.78 1.79 -3.61
CA ASP A 36 12.62 1.40 -4.75
C ASP A 36 11.89 1.49 -6.11
N LEU A 37 10.71 2.11 -6.13
CA LEU A 37 9.89 2.28 -7.33
C LEU A 37 10.71 2.84 -8.50
N SER A 38 10.76 2.09 -9.58
CA SER A 38 11.47 2.40 -10.82
C SER A 38 10.75 1.78 -12.03
N GLY A 39 11.18 2.09 -13.25
CA GLY A 39 10.64 1.45 -14.46
C GLY A 39 9.26 1.93 -14.93
N ALA A 40 8.76 3.04 -14.40
CA ALA A 40 7.49 3.65 -14.83
C ALA A 40 7.62 4.43 -16.15
N HIS A 41 8.25 3.84 -17.17
CA HIS A 41 8.38 4.42 -18.50
C HIS A 41 7.46 3.68 -19.48
N TYR A 42 6.51 4.41 -20.08
CA TYR A 42 5.52 3.86 -21.00
C TYR A 42 5.63 4.59 -22.34
N PRO A 43 6.31 4.02 -23.34
CA PRO A 43 6.55 4.70 -24.62
C PRO A 43 5.26 4.96 -25.41
N THR A 44 4.24 4.13 -25.22
CA THR A 44 2.93 4.23 -25.89
C THR A 44 1.79 4.29 -24.86
N PRO A 45 1.64 5.41 -24.13
CA PRO A 45 0.59 5.53 -23.13
C PRO A 45 -0.80 5.58 -23.79
N TYR A 46 -1.80 5.00 -23.14
CA TYR A 46 -3.20 5.09 -23.60
C TYR A 46 -3.69 6.54 -23.68
N GLN A 47 -4.18 6.97 -24.85
CA GLN A 47 -4.69 8.32 -25.11
C GLN A 47 -6.21 8.39 -25.38
N GLY A 48 -6.91 7.25 -25.35
CA GLY A 48 -8.30 7.16 -25.82
C GLY A 48 -9.38 7.73 -24.88
N GLY A 49 -9.02 8.28 -23.72
CA GLY A 49 -9.90 9.03 -22.79
C GLY A 49 -11.09 8.28 -22.15
N ARG A 50 -11.45 7.09 -22.64
CA ARG A 50 -12.61 6.30 -22.22
C ARG A 50 -12.35 5.52 -20.93
N TRP A 51 -11.19 4.88 -20.83
CA TRP A 51 -10.90 3.96 -19.73
C TRP A 51 -10.40 4.68 -18.49
N LYS A 52 -10.98 4.31 -17.34
CA LYS A 52 -10.64 4.82 -16.01
C LYS A 52 -10.51 3.64 -15.04
N ILE A 53 -9.73 3.83 -13.98
CA ILE A 53 -9.57 2.86 -12.90
C ILE A 53 -10.41 3.35 -11.72
N LEU A 54 -11.34 2.52 -11.24
CA LEU A 54 -12.03 2.74 -9.97
C LEU A 54 -11.17 2.14 -8.85
N VAL A 55 -10.88 2.94 -7.83
CA VAL A 55 -10.16 2.50 -6.64
C VAL A 55 -11.17 2.42 -5.50
N VAL A 56 -11.29 1.23 -4.91
CA VAL A 56 -12.08 1.03 -3.68
C VAL A 56 -11.12 0.96 -2.51
N GLY A 57 -11.16 1.98 -1.66
CA GLY A 57 -10.35 2.06 -0.44
C GLY A 57 -11.05 1.44 0.77
N ALA A 58 -10.28 1.25 1.84
CA ALA A 58 -10.85 0.96 3.16
C ALA A 58 -11.13 2.28 3.89
N ASP A 59 -12.33 2.41 4.43
CA ASP A 59 -12.71 3.56 5.27
C ASP A 59 -12.44 3.32 6.76
N GLU A 60 -12.09 2.08 7.12
CA GLU A 60 -11.84 1.68 8.51
C GLU A 60 -10.35 1.49 8.78
N ARG A 61 -9.86 2.14 9.83
CA ARG A 61 -8.44 2.14 10.23
C ARG A 61 -8.13 1.06 11.26
N TYR A 62 -9.09 0.68 12.09
CA TYR A 62 -8.87 -0.25 13.18
C TYR A 62 -9.31 -1.67 12.78
N LEU A 63 -8.46 -2.65 13.05
CA LEU A 63 -8.77 -4.06 12.93
C LEU A 63 -8.87 -4.66 14.33
N MET A 64 -10.03 -5.20 14.68
CA MET A 64 -10.19 -5.94 15.93
C MET A 64 -9.40 -7.25 15.88
N MET A 65 -8.57 -7.48 16.89
CA MET A 65 -7.78 -8.69 17.07
C MET A 65 -8.51 -9.69 17.98
N ASP A 66 -8.07 -10.93 17.97
CA ASP A 66 -8.62 -12.02 18.79
C ASP A 66 -8.51 -11.76 20.30
N ASN A 67 -7.47 -11.06 20.72
CA ASN A 67 -7.22 -10.64 22.09
C ASN A 67 -8.02 -9.39 22.53
N GLY A 68 -8.91 -8.87 21.67
CA GLY A 68 -9.76 -7.71 21.97
C GLY A 68 -9.07 -6.35 21.83
N THR A 69 -7.82 -6.28 21.38
CA THR A 69 -7.15 -5.02 21.03
C THR A 69 -7.43 -4.60 19.60
N PHE A 70 -7.29 -3.31 19.32
CA PHE A 70 -7.34 -2.79 17.96
C PHE A 70 -5.93 -2.67 17.38
N PHE A 71 -5.72 -3.29 16.24
CA PHE A 71 -4.53 -3.07 15.43
C PHE A 71 -4.79 -1.96 14.43
N LEU A 72 -3.97 -0.92 14.46
CA LEU A 72 -3.97 0.09 13.42
C LEU A 72 -3.41 -0.47 12.12
N ARG A 73 -4.30 -0.65 11.13
CA ARG A 73 -3.85 -0.94 9.78
C ARG A 73 -3.24 0.32 9.20
N VAL A 74 -1.93 0.31 8.98
CA VAL A 74 -1.28 1.33 8.16
C VAL A 74 -1.81 1.17 6.73
N ILE A 75 -2.65 2.10 6.29
CA ILE A 75 -2.98 2.24 4.88
C ILE A 75 -1.67 2.55 4.16
N ILE A 76 -1.32 1.71 3.20
CA ILE A 76 -0.11 1.85 2.37
C ILE A 76 -0.07 3.29 1.82
N PRO A 77 0.94 4.11 2.15
CA PRO A 77 0.97 5.52 1.73
C PRO A 77 0.98 5.63 0.20
N LEU A 78 0.39 6.71 -0.32
CA LEU A 78 0.13 6.96 -1.75
C LEU A 78 1.32 6.67 -2.69
N LYS A 79 2.57 6.82 -2.22
CA LYS A 79 3.77 6.47 -3.01
C LYS A 79 3.87 4.98 -3.34
N ARG A 80 3.43 4.08 -2.46
CA ARG A 80 3.35 2.63 -2.73
C ARG A 80 2.07 2.24 -3.47
N PHE A 81 1.04 3.08 -3.43
CA PHE A 81 -0.13 2.96 -4.31
C PHE A 81 0.25 3.14 -5.79
N CYS A 82 1.27 3.97 -6.09
CA CYS A 82 1.83 4.07 -7.45
C CYS A 82 2.32 2.72 -8.00
N GLN A 83 2.89 1.83 -7.17
CA GLN A 83 3.28 0.48 -7.58
C GLN A 83 2.07 -0.36 -8.04
N CYS A 84 0.94 -0.25 -7.33
CA CYS A 84 -0.30 -0.94 -7.69
C CYS A 84 -0.91 -0.35 -8.97
N ILE A 85 -0.89 0.97 -9.15
CA ILE A 85 -1.36 1.60 -10.40
C ILE A 85 -0.51 1.14 -11.60
N ILE A 86 0.80 1.06 -11.44
CA ILE A 86 1.73 0.61 -12.49
C ILE A 86 1.42 -0.83 -12.91
N LEU A 87 1.20 -1.73 -11.94
CA LEU A 87 0.85 -3.12 -12.21
C LEU A 87 -0.54 -3.27 -12.86
N ILE A 88 -1.54 -2.52 -12.40
CA ILE A 88 -2.89 -2.54 -12.97
C ILE A 88 -2.89 -2.06 -14.42
N ARG A 89 -2.11 -1.03 -14.76
CA ARG A 89 -1.99 -0.54 -16.15
C ARG A 89 -1.27 -1.55 -17.06
N GLN A 90 -0.31 -2.31 -16.55
CA GLN A 90 0.40 -3.34 -17.31
C GLN A 90 -0.49 -4.57 -17.58
N VAL A 91 -1.27 -5.00 -16.60
CA VAL A 91 -2.27 -6.09 -16.77
C VAL A 91 -3.38 -5.67 -17.73
N PHE A 92 -3.85 -4.42 -17.67
CA PHE A 92 -4.83 -3.91 -18.63
C PHE A 92 -4.29 -3.87 -20.06
N LEU A 93 -3.03 -3.47 -20.26
CA LEU A 93 -2.37 -3.50 -21.57
C LEU A 93 -2.22 -4.93 -22.13
N LEU A 94 -1.89 -5.90 -21.27
CA LEU A 94 -1.79 -7.32 -21.63
C LEU A 94 -3.13 -7.94 -22.04
N ILE A 95 -4.22 -7.59 -21.34
CA ILE A 95 -5.58 -8.02 -21.69
C ILE A 95 -6.02 -7.41 -23.02
N LEU A 96 -5.70 -6.14 -23.26
CA LEU A 96 -6.05 -5.46 -24.52
C LEU A 96 -5.26 -6.03 -25.71
N LEU A 97 -3.98 -6.37 -25.52
CA LEU A 97 -3.17 -7.04 -26.55
C LEU A 97 -3.70 -8.46 -26.87
N HIS A 98 -4.11 -9.23 -25.85
CA HIS A 98 -4.73 -10.54 -26.08
C HIS A 98 -6.02 -10.43 -26.91
N PHE A 99 -6.85 -9.41 -26.65
CA PHE A 99 -8.07 -9.18 -27.42
C PHE A 99 -7.83 -8.70 -28.85
N LEU A 100 -6.73 -8.00 -29.11
CA LEU A 100 -6.36 -7.50 -30.45
C LEU A 100 -5.59 -8.51 -31.31
N VAL A 101 -5.01 -9.56 -30.71
CA VAL A 101 -4.28 -10.62 -31.42
C VAL A 101 -5.17 -11.86 -31.70
N ILE A 102 -6.35 -11.96 -31.07
CA ILE A 102 -7.34 -13.05 -31.27
C ILE A 102 -8.50 -12.59 -32.20
N GLN A 103 -8.28 -11.57 -33.01
CA GLN A 103 -9.13 -11.19 -34.15
C GLN A 103 -8.26 -11.14 -35.41
#